data_AF-A0AB36WBY0-F1
#
_entry.id   AF-A0AB36WBY0-F1
#
_cell.length_a   1.000
_cell.length_b   1.000
_cell.length_c   1.000
_cell.angle_alpha   90.00
_cell.angle_beta   90.00
_cell.angle_gamma   90.00
#
_symmetry.space_group_name_H-M   'P 1'
#
loop_
_entity.id
_entity.type
_entity.pdbx_description
1 polymer ?
#
loop_
_entity_poly.entity_id
_entity_poly.type
_entity_poly.pdbx_seq_one_letter_code
_entity_poly.pdbx_strand_id
1 'polypeptide(L)' 'MAGTLRPDPDLQRFNTAREKMGHYFRFRPRSAIFNAIWMGAVPLTMAYIAYNYEGQLSFQRKFRKDVVLEEEYVPRKKDL' A
#
# COMPACT_ATOMS: atom_id res chain seq x y z
N MET A 1 29.36 1.02 17.28
CA MET A 1 28.65 -0.28 17.18
C MET A 1 28.98 -1.08 18.41
N ALA A 2 27.99 -1.53 19.18
CA ALA A 2 28.22 -2.34 20.37
C ALA A 2 28.99 -3.62 19.98
N GLY A 3 30.11 -3.91 20.64
CA GLY A 3 31.02 -5.03 20.32
C GLY A 3 30.47 -6.43 20.63
N THR A 4 29.14 -6.56 20.78
CA THR A 4 28.43 -7.79 21.12
C THR A 4 28.04 -8.62 19.90
N LEU A 5 28.03 -8.02 18.71
CA LEU A 5 27.70 -8.70 17.45
C LEU A 5 28.96 -9.19 16.76
N ARG A 6 29.14 -10.51 16.70
CA ARG A 6 30.18 -11.14 15.89
C ARG A 6 29.71 -11.19 14.43
N PRO A 7 30.54 -10.74 13.47
CA PRO A 7 30.18 -10.82 12.06
C PRO A 7 30.19 -12.27 11.59
N ASP A 8 29.04 -12.75 11.12
CA ASP A 8 28.93 -14.01 10.41
C ASP A 8 29.20 -13.77 8.92
N PRO A 9 30.27 -14.34 8.34
CA PRO A 9 30.62 -14.13 6.94
C PRO A 9 29.55 -14.63 5.97
N ASP A 10 28.80 -15.69 6.31
CA ASP A 10 27.77 -16.24 5.43
C ASP A 10 26.52 -15.36 5.44
N LEU A 11 26.14 -14.84 6.60
CA LEU A 11 25.05 -13.88 6.70
C LEU A 11 25.37 -12.58 5.95
N GLN A 12 26.62 -12.11 6.02
CA GLN A 12 27.06 -10.94 5.26
C GLN A 12 27.02 -11.19 3.74
N ARG A 13 27.43 -12.37 3.28
CA ARG A 13 27.32 -12.75 1.86
C ARG A 13 25.87 -12.81 1.39
N PHE A 14 24.98 -13.38 2.20
CA PHE A 14 23.54 -13.39 1.89
C PHE A 14 22.97 -11.96 1.81
N ASN A 15 23.27 -11.11 2.78
CA ASN A 15 22.78 -9.73 2.81
C ASN A 15 23.29 -8.93 1.61
N THR A 16 24.59 -9.04 1.29
CA THR A 16 25.17 -8.35 0.13
C THR A 16 24.60 -8.87 -1.20
N ALA A 17 24.31 -10.17 -1.32
CA ALA A 17 23.66 -10.73 -2.50
C ALA A 17 22.21 -10.23 -2.63
N ARG A 18 21.48 -10.14 -1.51
CA ARG A 18 20.10 -9.64 -1.46
C ARG A 18 20.02 -8.16 -1.82
N GLU A 19 20.92 -7.33 -1.30
CA GLU A 19 21.01 -5.91 -1.66
C GLU A 19 21.33 -5.71 -3.14
N LYS A 20 22.20 -6.54 -3.70
CA LYS A 20 22.61 -6.48 -5.10
C LYS A 20 21.66 -7.22 -6.06
N MET A 21 20.54 -7.75 -5.57
CA MET A 21 19.63 -8.59 -6.37
C MET A 21 19.12 -7.88 -7.63
N GLY A 22 18.91 -6.56 -7.56
CA GLY A 22 18.50 -5.75 -8.71
C GLY A 22 19.53 -5.70 -9.84
N HIS A 23 20.84 -5.74 -9.53
CA HIS A 23 21.89 -5.70 -10.56
C HIS A 23 21.94 -6.97 -11.42
N TYR A 24 21.48 -8.09 -10.88
CA TYR A 24 21.45 -9.38 -11.58
C TYR A 24 20.10 -9.67 -12.23
N PHE A 25 19.11 -8.81 -12.05
CA PHE A 25 17.78 -8.99 -12.60
C PHE A 25 17.81 -8.92 -14.13
N ARG A 26 17.04 -9.81 -14.77
CA ARG A 26 16.81 -9.80 -16.23
C ARG A 26 15.33 -9.99 -16.49
N PHE A 27 14.77 -9.18 -17.38
CA PHE A 27 13.40 -9.36 -17.85
C PHE A 27 13.29 -10.64 -18.68
N ARG A 28 12.75 -11.68 -18.05
CA ARG A 28 12.31 -12.91 -18.72
C ARG A 28 10.79 -12.86 -18.91
N PRO A 29 10.22 -13.65 -19.83
CA PRO A 29 8.77 -13.65 -20.06
C PRO A 29 7.95 -13.85 -18.77
N ARG A 30 8.39 -14.76 -17.88
CA ARG A 30 7.75 -14.99 -16.59
C ARG A 30 7.77 -13.76 -15.67
N SER A 31 8.91 -13.07 -15.57
CA SER A 31 9.02 -11.88 -14.72
C SER A 31 8.30 -10.67 -15.33
N ALA A 32 8.27 -10.57 -16.66
CA ALA A 32 7.52 -9.54 -17.36
C ALA A 32 6.00 -9.67 -17.11
N ILE A 33 5.46 -10.88 -17.22
CA ILE A 33 4.05 -11.16 -16.89
C ILE A 33 3.76 -10.86 -15.43
N PHE A 34 4.63 -11.30 -14.52
CA PHE A 34 4.49 -11.01 -13.09
C PHE A 34 4.43 -9.49 -12.84
N ASN A 35 5.36 -8.73 -13.40
CA ASN A 35 5.38 -7.27 -13.24
C ASN A 35 4.14 -6.61 -13.86
N ALA A 36 3.70 -7.04 -15.05
CA ALA A 36 2.51 -6.47 -15.70
C ALA A 36 1.23 -6.65 -14.85
N ILE A 37 1.07 -7.82 -14.22
CA ILE A 37 -0.07 -8.10 -13.35
C ILE A 37 0.03 -7.26 -12.07
N TRP A 38 1.14 -7.36 -11.35
CA TRP A 38 1.24 -6.80 -10.01
C TRP A 38 1.47 -5.29 -9.97
N MET A 39 2.21 -4.74 -10.93
CA MET A 39 2.44 -3.29 -11.01
C MET A 39 1.46 -2.56 -11.92
N GLY A 40 0.77 -3.28 -12.81
CA GLY A 40 -0.19 -2.70 -13.75
C GLY A 40 -1.62 -3.07 -13.41
N ALA A 41 -2.00 -4.31 -13.68
CA ALA A 41 -3.39 -4.75 -13.60
C ALA A 41 -4.00 -4.56 -12.19
N VAL A 42 -3.31 -5.02 -11.14
CA VAL A 42 -3.81 -4.96 -9.76
C VAL A 42 -4.05 -3.52 -9.28
N PRO A 43 -3.08 -2.59 -9.33
CA PRO A 43 -3.33 -1.22 -8.87
C PRO A 43 -4.36 -0.50 -9.74
N LEU A 44 -4.38 -0.73 -11.05
CA LEU A 44 -5.39 -0.14 -11.94
C LEU A 44 -6.81 -0.61 -11.60
N THR A 45 -7.01 -1.92 -11.42
CA THR A 45 -8.34 -2.44 -11.06
C THR A 45 -8.76 -2.00 -9.68
N MET A 46 -7.84 -1.97 -8.70
CA MET A 46 -8.13 -1.45 -7.37
C MET A 46 -8.53 0.03 -7.41
N ALA A 47 -7.78 0.86 -8.12
CA ALA A 47 -8.10 2.28 -8.25
C ALA A 47 -9.46 2.48 -8.94
N TYR A 48 -9.72 1.75 -10.04
CA TYR A 48 -11.00 1.81 -10.73
C TYR A 48 -12.17 1.44 -9.82
N ILE A 49 -12.05 0.35 -9.07
CA ILE A 49 -13.09 -0.07 -8.11
C ILE A 49 -13.24 0.99 -7.02
N ALA A 50 -12.13 1.47 -6.45
CA ALA A 50 -12.15 2.46 -5.38
C ALA A 50 -12.92 3.73 -5.80
N TYR A 51 -12.61 4.32 -6.97
CA TYR A 51 -13.30 5.51 -7.45
C TYR A 51 -14.78 5.28 -7.77
N ASN A 52 -15.15 4.09 -8.24
CA ASN A 52 -16.55 3.80 -8.53
C ASN A 52 -17.39 3.60 -7.26
N TYR A 53 -16.80 3.05 -6.19
CA TYR A 53 -17.51 2.78 -4.93
C TYR A 53 -17.22 3.82 -3.84
N GLU A 54 -16.44 4.84 -4.14
CA GLU A 54 -16.10 5.93 -3.22
C GLU A 54 -17.38 6.63 -2.74
N GLY A 55 -17.56 6.72 -1.42
CA GLY A 55 -18.74 7.34 -0.80
C GLY A 55 -20.06 6.56 -0.94
N GLN A 56 -20.13 5.52 -1.77
CA GLN A 56 -21.33 4.70 -1.93
C GLN A 56 -21.50 3.70 -0.77
N LEU A 57 -20.38 3.21 -0.24
CA LEU A 57 -20.37 2.21 0.83
C LEU A 57 -20.06 2.88 2.17
N SER A 58 -21.10 3.21 2.94
CA SER A 58 -20.93 3.70 4.32
C SER A 58 -20.99 2.54 5.32
N PHE A 59 -19.85 1.95 5.67
CA PHE A 59 -19.78 0.91 6.71
C PHE A 59 -20.20 1.43 8.10
N GLN A 60 -20.12 2.75 8.32
CA GLN A 60 -20.48 3.40 9.58
C GLN A 60 -22.00 3.43 9.82
N ARG A 61 -22.84 3.64 8.78
CA ARG A 61 -24.31 3.67 8.91
C ARG A 61 -24.94 2.32 9.21
N LYS A 62 -24.20 1.21 9.04
CA LYS A 62 -24.68 -0.14 9.36
C LYS A 62 -24.79 -0.37 10.86
N PHE A 63 -23.91 0.25 11.65
CA PHE A 63 -23.83 0.03 13.11
C PHE A 63 -24.32 1.22 13.92
N ARG A 64 -24.28 2.45 13.37
CA ARG A 64 -24.83 3.64 14.02
C ARG A 64 -25.99 4.16 13.15
N LYS A 65 -27.22 3.95 13.62
CA LYS A 65 -28.46 4.40 12.95
C LYS A 65 -28.87 5.82 13.38
N ASP A 66 -28.36 6.27 14.50
CA ASP A 66 -28.64 7.60 15.04
C ASP A 66 -27.81 8.66 14.33
N VAL A 67 -28.42 9.83 14.12
CA VAL A 67 -27.76 10.98 13.53
C VAL A 67 -26.68 11.45 14.51
N VAL A 68 -25.43 11.57 14.05
CA VAL A 68 -24.31 12.01 14.93
C VAL A 68 -24.46 13.49 15.31
N LEU A 69 -25.17 14.25 14.48
CA LEU A 69 -25.56 15.63 14.70
C LEU A 69 -27.06 15.72 14.46
N GLU A 70 -27.84 16.04 15.49
CA GLU A 70 -29.28 16.33 15.33
C GLU A 70 -29.51 17.67 14.60
N GLU A 71 -28.51 18.56 14.63
CA GLU A 71 -28.56 19.89 14.01
C GLU A 71 -27.88 19.91 12.63
N GLU A 72 -28.49 20.63 11.69
CA GLU A 72 -27.96 20.84 10.34
C GLU A 72 -26.58 21.52 10.40
N TYR A 73 -25.59 20.96 9.70
CA TYR A 73 -24.22 21.48 9.73
C TYR A 73 -24.16 22.89 9.12
N VAL A 74 -23.91 23.91 9.95
CA VAL A 74 -23.63 25.29 9.53
C VAL A 74 -22.11 25.52 9.50
N PRO A 75 -21.51 25.81 8.34
CA PRO A 75 -20.07 26.10 8.24
C PRO A 75 -19.66 27.27 9.13
N ARG A 76 -18.53 27.15 9.83
CA ARG A 76 -17.99 28.28 10.61
C ARG A 76 -17.37 29.30 9.67
N LYS A 77 -17.62 30.60 9.94
CA LYS A 77 -17.09 31.75 9.16
C LYS A 77 -15.57 31.78 8.95
N LYS A 78 -14.80 30.95 9.67
CA LYS A 78 -13.34 30.86 9.54
C LYS A 78 -12.89 30.03 8.32
N ASP A 79 -13.78 29.19 7.79
CA ASP A 79 -13.50 28.27 6.67
C ASP A 79 -14.04 28.82 5.32
N LEU A 80 -14.41 30.12 5.27
CA LEU A 80 -14.80 30.87 4.06
C LEU A 80 -13.72 31.88 3.67
#